data_AF-A0A7X3CRK1-F1
#
_entry.id   AF-A0A7X3CRK1-F1
#
_cell.length_a   1.000
_cell.length_b   1.000
_cell.length_c   1.000
_cell.angle_alpha   90.00
_cell.angle_beta   90.00
_cell.angle_gamma   90.00
#
_symmetry.space_group_name_H-M   'P 1'
#
loop_
_entity.id
_entity.type
_entity.pdbx_description
1 polymer ?
#
loop_
_entity_poly.entity_id
_entity_poly.type
_entity_poly.pdbx_seq_one_letter_code
_entity_poly.pdbx_strand_id
1 'polypeptide(L)'
;SLRNQMGIVTQDNFLYSSSVKDNIRMARLDAADEEVIAAAKKAFAHDFICALPNGYDTEIGERGIKLSGGQKPRLALARVFLKDPALILLDEATSALDNESEKLVQKSIYQIGREKTIIMIAHRLSTVLEADTIFVVKNGSIVESGN
;
A
#
# COMPACT_ATOMS: atom_id res chain seq x y z
N SER A 1 -1.00 21.47 -1.44
CA SER A 1 0.40 21.34 -1.00
C SER A 1 0.99 20.05 -1.59
N LEU A 2 2.27 20.03 -1.94
CA LEU A 2 2.99 18.91 -2.58
C LEU A 2 2.68 17.54 -1.93
N ARG A 3 2.68 17.47 -0.59
CA ARG A 3 2.41 16.22 0.14
C ARG A 3 0.99 15.69 -0.04
N ASN A 4 0.02 16.52 -0.43
CA ASN A 4 -1.34 16.07 -0.70
C ASN A 4 -1.43 15.34 -2.04
N GLN A 5 -0.53 15.65 -2.98
CA GLN A 5 -0.46 14.99 -4.28
C GLN A 5 0.31 13.67 -4.24
N MET A 6 0.93 13.33 -3.10
CA MET A 6 1.82 12.17 -2.95
C MET A 6 1.26 11.15 -1.96
N GLY A 7 1.23 9.87 -2.34
CA GLY A 7 1.07 8.73 -1.45
C GLY A 7 2.40 8.01 -1.29
N ILE A 8 2.70 7.50 -0.10
CA ILE A 8 3.92 6.74 0.15
C ILE A 8 3.56 5.46 0.88
N VAL A 9 4.06 4.32 0.39
CA VAL A 9 4.06 3.03 1.09
C VAL A 9 5.51 2.69 1.39
N THR A 10 5.84 2.59 2.68
CA THR A 10 7.19 2.28 3.15
C THR A 10 7.31 0.81 3.55
N GLN A 11 8.53 0.29 3.63
CA GLN A 11 8.82 -1.09 4.03
C GLN A 11 8.21 -1.46 5.40
N ASP A 12 8.38 -0.61 6.42
CA ASP A 12 7.97 -0.89 7.81
C ASP A 12 6.45 -0.87 8.02
N ASN A 13 5.69 -0.24 7.11
CA ASN A 13 4.22 -0.16 7.12
C ASN A 13 3.63 0.11 8.52
N PHE A 14 4.03 1.24 9.13
CA PHE A 14 3.61 1.61 10.47
C PHE A 14 2.09 1.66 10.65
N LEU A 15 1.60 1.13 11.77
CA LEU A 15 0.19 1.11 12.15
C LEU A 15 -0.01 1.90 13.44
N TYR A 16 -1.04 2.73 13.47
CA TYR A 16 -1.43 3.45 14.67
C TYR A 16 -2.20 2.51 15.59
N SER A 17 -2.03 2.71 16.90
CA SER A 17 -2.80 2.02 17.94
C SER A 17 -4.23 2.55 17.97
N SER A 18 -5.06 2.04 17.07
CA SER A 18 -6.46 2.42 16.85
C SER A 18 -7.18 1.33 16.05
N SER A 19 -8.49 1.50 15.82
CA SER A 19 -9.26 0.60 14.94
C SER A 19 -8.66 0.49 13.53
N VAL A 20 -8.94 -0.63 12.83
CA VAL A 20 -8.59 -0.80 11.40
C VAL A 20 -9.21 0.33 10.57
N LYS A 21 -10.46 0.67 10.86
CA LYS A 21 -11.21 1.73 10.18
C LYS A 21 -10.50 3.07 10.27
N ASP A 22 -10.11 3.46 11.48
CA ASP A 22 -9.46 4.74 11.73
C ASP A 22 -8.06 4.77 11.12
N ASN A 23 -7.33 3.65 11.21
CA ASN A 23 -6.04 3.51 10.53
C ASN A 23 -6.13 3.81 9.03
N ILE A 24 -7.19 3.38 8.33
CA ILE A 24 -7.38 3.69 6.91
C ILE A 24 -7.82 5.16 6.75
N ARG A 25 -8.80 5.61 7.54
CA ARG A 25 -9.37 6.98 7.49
C ARG A 25 -8.34 8.07 7.78
N MET A 26 -7.24 7.78 8.48
CA MET A 26 -6.15 8.74 8.66
C MET A 26 -5.58 9.32 7.36
N ALA A 27 -5.77 8.63 6.23
CA ALA A 27 -5.38 9.15 4.93
C ALA A 27 -6.26 10.31 4.43
N ARG A 28 -7.52 10.36 4.87
CA ARG A 28 -8.52 11.40 4.57
C ARG A 28 -9.62 11.38 5.64
N LEU A 29 -9.52 12.29 6.62
CA LEU A 29 -10.30 12.25 7.86
C LEU A 29 -11.81 12.45 7.68
N ASP A 30 -12.21 13.13 6.62
CA ASP A 30 -13.60 13.39 6.21
C ASP A 30 -14.21 12.25 5.38
N ALA A 31 -13.48 11.15 5.15
CA ALA A 31 -13.99 10.03 4.38
C ALA A 31 -15.10 9.24 5.11
N ALA A 32 -16.17 8.95 4.37
CA ALA A 32 -17.27 8.11 4.85
C ALA A 32 -16.83 6.65 5.03
N ASP A 33 -17.56 5.89 5.85
CA ASP A 33 -17.27 4.46 6.10
C ASP A 33 -17.27 3.64 4.80
N GLU A 34 -18.15 3.97 3.85
CA GLU A 34 -18.26 3.31 2.55
C GLU A 34 -16.99 3.52 1.71
N GLU A 35 -16.37 4.69 1.78
CA GLU A 35 -15.14 5.01 1.06
C GLU A 35 -13.95 4.27 1.67
N VAL A 36 -13.90 4.15 3.00
CA VAL A 36 -12.91 3.33 3.71
C VAL A 36 -13.03 1.86 3.29
N ILE A 37 -14.24 1.33 3.22
CA ILE A 37 -14.49 -0.05 2.79
C ILE A 37 -14.09 -0.23 1.31
N ALA A 38 -14.44 0.73 0.44
CA ALA A 38 -14.06 0.69 -0.98
C ALA A 38 -12.54 0.69 -1.16
N ALA A 39 -11.82 1.53 -0.41
CA ALA A 39 -10.36 1.57 -0.43
C ALA A 39 -9.73 0.25 0.06
N ALA A 40 -10.28 -0.33 1.12
CA ALA A 40 -9.85 -1.64 1.61
C ALA A 40 -10.10 -2.78 0.60
N LYS A 41 -11.20 -2.73 -0.16
CA LYS A 41 -11.47 -3.71 -1.23
C LYS A 41 -10.46 -3.59 -2.37
N LYS A 42 -10.14 -2.37 -2.82
CA LYS A 42 -9.11 -2.12 -3.84
C LYS A 42 -7.73 -2.65 -3.41
N ALA A 43 -7.44 -2.64 -2.12
CA ALA A 43 -6.20 -3.16 -1.55
C ALA A 43 -6.21 -4.66 -1.23
N PHE A 44 -7.26 -5.41 -1.58
CA PHE A 44 -7.46 -6.81 -1.17
C PHE A 44 -7.36 -7.00 0.36
N ALA A 45 -7.76 -5.99 1.12
CA ALA A 45 -7.73 -5.99 2.57
C ALA A 45 -9.08 -6.37 3.19
N HIS A 46 -10.19 -6.13 2.47
CA HIS A 46 -11.54 -6.31 2.98
C HIS A 46 -11.79 -7.69 3.62
N ASP A 47 -11.45 -8.77 2.91
CA ASP A 47 -11.79 -10.12 3.36
C ASP A 47 -11.09 -10.48 4.68
N PHE A 48 -9.81 -10.11 4.83
CA PHE A 48 -9.10 -10.37 6.09
C PHE A 48 -9.61 -9.46 7.20
N ILE A 49 -9.99 -8.22 6.90
CA ILE A 49 -10.55 -7.29 7.88
C ILE A 49 -11.87 -7.85 8.39
N CYS A 50 -12.76 -8.33 7.52
CA CYS A 50 -14.02 -8.94 7.89
C CYS A 50 -13.86 -10.24 8.70
N ALA A 51 -12.73 -10.93 8.55
CA ALA A 51 -12.40 -12.12 9.35
C ALA A 51 -11.84 -11.79 10.75
N LEU A 52 -11.54 -10.52 11.06
CA LEU A 52 -11.14 -10.10 12.40
C LEU A 52 -12.35 -10.13 13.37
N PRO A 53 -12.13 -10.32 14.68
CA PRO A 53 -13.21 -10.47 15.67
C PRO A 53 -14.26 -9.35 15.64
N ASN A 54 -13.83 -8.10 15.41
CA ASN A 54 -14.70 -6.93 15.35
C ASN A 54 -14.68 -6.26 13.97
N GLY A 55 -14.28 -6.98 12.92
CA GLY A 55 -14.21 -6.42 11.58
C GLY A 55 -13.34 -5.16 11.51
N TYR A 56 -13.89 -4.10 10.92
CA TYR A 56 -13.25 -2.78 10.81
C TYR A 56 -13.04 -2.06 12.15
N ASP A 57 -13.83 -2.39 13.18
CA ASP A 57 -13.70 -1.82 14.52
C ASP A 57 -12.68 -2.59 15.38
N THR A 58 -11.96 -3.56 14.78
CA THR A 58 -10.87 -4.26 15.47
C THR A 58 -9.71 -3.31 15.76
N GLU A 59 -9.33 -3.20 17.03
CA GLU A 59 -8.14 -2.49 17.47
C GLU A 59 -6.86 -3.20 17.01
N ILE A 60 -5.97 -2.47 16.32
CA ILE A 60 -4.66 -2.93 15.83
C ILE A 60 -3.55 -2.01 16.34
N GLY A 61 -2.29 -2.41 16.17
CA GLY A 61 -1.12 -1.63 16.62
C GLY A 61 -0.44 -2.27 17.83
N GLU A 62 0.20 -1.47 18.69
CA GLU A 62 1.04 -1.99 19.79
C GLU A 62 0.24 -2.76 20.85
N ARG A 63 -0.99 -2.32 21.12
CA ARG A 63 -1.89 -2.91 22.14
C ARG A 63 -3.05 -3.72 21.54
N GLY A 64 -3.16 -3.75 20.22
CA GLY A 64 -4.23 -4.42 19.49
C GLY A 64 -3.79 -5.74 18.85
N ILE A 65 -4.61 -6.28 17.95
CA ILE A 65 -4.24 -7.45 17.15
C ILE A 65 -3.06 -7.10 16.25
N LYS A 66 -2.05 -7.98 16.25
CA LYS A 66 -0.91 -7.87 15.32
C LYS A 66 -1.33 -8.39 13.95
N LEU A 67 -1.29 -7.51 12.96
CA LEU A 67 -1.45 -7.89 11.56
C LEU A 67 -0.20 -8.64 11.07
N SER A 68 -0.41 -9.65 10.23
CA SER A 68 0.66 -10.43 9.62
C SER A 68 1.48 -9.60 8.62
N GLY A 69 2.65 -10.12 8.23
CA GLY A 69 3.52 -9.48 7.22
C GLY A 69 2.79 -9.15 5.92
N GLY A 70 1.85 -10.01 5.47
CA GLY A 70 1.00 -9.78 4.29
C GLY A 70 -0.16 -8.81 4.47
N GLN A 71 -0.61 -8.57 5.71
CA GLN A 71 -1.78 -7.72 5.98
C GLN A 71 -1.41 -6.24 6.09
N LYS A 72 -0.24 -5.92 6.68
CA LYS A 72 0.18 -4.52 6.87
C LYS A 72 0.34 -3.74 5.56
N PRO A 73 1.01 -4.27 4.51
CA PRO A 73 1.18 -3.54 3.25
C PRO A 73 -0.14 -3.31 2.54
N ARG A 74 -1.08 -4.28 2.62
CA ARG A 74 -2.44 -4.10 2.09
C ARG A 74 -3.20 -2.99 2.82
N LEU A 75 -3.04 -2.87 4.13
CA LEU A 75 -3.64 -1.76 4.88
C LEU A 75 -3.00 -0.40 4.54
N ALA A 76 -1.67 -0.38 4.32
CA ALA A 76 -0.98 0.83 3.84
C ALA A 76 -1.44 1.23 2.43
N LEU A 77 -1.63 0.27 1.53
CA LEU A 77 -2.22 0.52 0.22
C LEU A 77 -3.65 1.04 0.33
N ALA A 78 -4.48 0.50 1.23
CA ALA A 78 -5.83 1.03 1.48
C ALA A 78 -5.82 2.51 1.85
N ARG A 79 -4.83 2.97 2.63
CA ARG A 79 -4.64 4.41 2.91
C ARG A 79 -4.32 5.20 1.64
N VAL A 80 -3.43 4.69 0.78
CA VAL A 80 -3.11 5.34 -0.50
C VAL A 80 -4.34 5.42 -1.41
N PHE A 81 -5.12 4.33 -1.51
CA PHE A 81 -6.36 4.32 -2.28
C PHE A 81 -7.39 5.31 -1.76
N LEU A 82 -7.52 5.46 -0.44
CA LEU A 82 -8.45 6.43 0.15
C LEU A 82 -8.01 7.87 -0.11
N LYS A 83 -6.70 8.13 -0.04
CA LYS A 83 -6.13 9.46 -0.30
C LYS A 83 -6.24 9.88 -1.77
N ASP A 84 -6.23 8.91 -2.68
CA ASP A 84 -6.25 9.09 -4.13
C ASP A 84 -5.21 10.11 -4.68
N PRO A 85 -3.92 9.99 -4.31
CA PRO A 85 -2.89 10.93 -4.74
C PRO A 85 -2.58 10.79 -6.24
N ALA A 86 -2.02 11.84 -6.83
CA ALA A 86 -1.58 11.83 -8.24
C ALA A 86 -0.27 11.05 -8.44
N LEU A 87 0.62 11.07 -7.44
CA LEU A 87 1.91 10.38 -7.42
C LEU A 87 1.95 9.38 -6.26
N ILE A 88 2.40 8.16 -6.51
CA ILE A 88 2.57 7.11 -5.51
C ILE A 88 4.03 6.68 -5.48
N LEU A 89 4.62 6.68 -4.30
CA LEU A 89 5.96 6.16 -4.03
C LEU A 89 5.84 4.83 -3.29
N LEU A 90 6.43 3.78 -3.84
CA LEU A 90 6.48 2.45 -3.23
C LEU A 90 7.92 2.14 -2.89
N ASP A 91 8.23 2.09 -1.60
CA ASP A 91 9.58 1.84 -1.09
C ASP A 91 9.64 0.42 -0.52
N GLU A 92 10.16 -0.51 -1.31
CA GLU A 92 10.30 -1.94 -0.98
C GLU A 92 9.02 -2.60 -0.45
N ALA A 93 7.84 -2.16 -0.90
CA ALA A 93 6.55 -2.54 -0.32
C ALA A 93 6.24 -4.06 -0.34
N THR A 94 7.01 -4.86 -1.07
CA THR A 94 6.84 -6.32 -1.23
C THR A 94 7.98 -7.16 -0.66
N SER A 95 9.08 -6.58 -0.16
CA SER A 95 10.31 -7.34 0.12
C SER A 95 10.17 -8.38 1.24
N ALA A 96 9.28 -8.14 2.20
CA ALA A 96 9.02 -9.00 3.35
C ALA A 96 7.80 -9.93 3.19
N LEU A 97 7.23 -10.04 1.99
CA LEU A 97 5.99 -10.79 1.74
C LEU A 97 6.22 -12.24 1.30
N ASP A 98 5.29 -13.12 1.69
CA ASP A 98 5.11 -14.42 1.04
C ASP A 98 4.57 -14.25 -0.40
N ASN A 99 4.70 -15.29 -1.22
CA ASN A 99 4.35 -15.22 -2.64
C ASN A 99 2.88 -14.91 -2.92
N GLU A 100 1.93 -15.33 -2.07
CA GLU A 100 0.51 -15.02 -2.29
C GLU A 100 0.21 -13.57 -1.94
N SER A 101 0.72 -13.11 -0.80
CA SER A 101 0.60 -11.71 -0.38
C SER A 101 1.26 -10.76 -1.39
N GLU A 102 2.44 -11.12 -1.93
CA GLU A 102 3.13 -10.35 -2.96
C GLU A 102 2.26 -10.17 -4.22
N LYS A 103 1.63 -11.25 -4.70
CA LYS A 103 0.73 -11.21 -5.87
C LYS A 103 -0.47 -10.29 -5.65
N LEU A 104 -1.08 -10.32 -4.47
CA LEU A 104 -2.23 -9.45 -4.16
C LEU A 104 -1.82 -7.97 -4.11
N VAL A 105 -0.66 -7.68 -3.53
CA VAL A 105 -0.10 -6.32 -3.47
C VAL A 105 0.24 -5.83 -4.87
N GLN A 106 0.93 -6.63 -5.69
CA GLN A 106 1.22 -6.29 -7.09
C GLN A 106 -0.05 -6.06 -7.90
N LYS A 107 -1.07 -6.92 -7.74
CA LYS A 107 -2.36 -6.74 -8.40
C LYS A 107 -3.03 -5.41 -8.01
N SER A 108 -2.95 -5.03 -6.74
CA SER A 108 -3.45 -3.74 -6.25
C SER A 108 -2.72 -2.57 -6.91
N ILE A 109 -1.38 -2.64 -6.96
CA ILE A 109 -0.52 -1.62 -7.57
C ILE A 109 -0.81 -1.47 -9.06
N TYR A 110 -0.95 -2.58 -9.78
CA TYR A 110 -1.25 -2.57 -11.21
C TYR A 110 -2.62 -1.94 -11.51
N GLN A 111 -3.62 -2.19 -10.67
CA GLN A 111 -4.95 -1.57 -10.82
C GLN A 111 -4.91 -0.04 -10.71
N ILE A 112 -4.04 0.52 -9.87
CA ILE A 112 -3.90 1.98 -9.71
C ILE A 112 -2.92 2.60 -10.71
N GLY A 113 -1.91 1.85 -11.17
CA GLY A 113 -0.91 2.35 -12.12
C GLY A 113 -1.48 2.79 -13.46
N ARG A 114 -2.67 2.31 -13.83
CA ARG A 114 -3.34 2.72 -15.08
C ARG A 114 -3.81 4.17 -15.11
N GLU A 115 -3.98 4.80 -13.94
CA GLU A 115 -4.55 6.15 -13.82
C GLU A 115 -3.60 7.13 -13.11
N LYS A 116 -2.55 6.63 -12.45
CA LYS A 116 -1.68 7.41 -11.56
C LYS A 116 -0.22 7.18 -11.89
N THR A 117 0.63 8.17 -11.58
CA THR A 117 2.08 8.00 -11.66
C THR A 117 2.59 7.20 -10.47
N ILE A 118 3.31 6.12 -10.71
CA ILE A 118 3.92 5.29 -9.67
C ILE A 118 5.43 5.29 -9.84
N ILE A 119 6.15 5.59 -8.78
CA ILE A 119 7.60 5.35 -8.67
C ILE A 119 7.78 4.25 -7.65
N MET A 120 8.45 3.17 -8.05
CA MET A 120 8.66 2.01 -7.20
C MET A 120 10.14 1.67 -7.09
N ILE A 121 10.57 1.44 -5.86
CA ILE A 121 11.89 0.94 -5.50
C ILE A 121 11.70 -0.54 -5.15
N ALA A 122 12.40 -1.42 -5.85
CA ALA A 122 12.24 -2.87 -5.70
C ALA A 122 13.60 -3.59 -5.68
N HIS A 123 13.70 -4.61 -4.83
CA HIS A 123 14.83 -5.55 -4.80
C HIS A 123 14.60 -6.83 -5.60
N ARG A 124 13.36 -7.08 -6.04
CA ARG A 124 12.99 -8.26 -6.82
C ARG A 124 12.62 -7.86 -8.23
N LEU A 125 13.28 -8.49 -9.21
CA LEU A 125 13.02 -8.25 -10.62
C LEU A 125 11.54 -8.53 -10.97
N SER A 126 10.94 -9.55 -10.36
CA SER A 126 9.52 -9.90 -10.52
C SER A 126 8.55 -8.75 -10.24
N THR A 127 8.94 -7.77 -9.41
CA THR A 127 8.10 -6.62 -9.07
C THR A 127 8.19 -5.51 -10.12
N VAL A 128 9.28 -5.44 -10.89
CA VAL A 128 9.50 -4.38 -11.91
C VAL A 128 9.21 -4.82 -13.34
N LEU A 129 8.92 -6.11 -13.57
CA LEU A 129 8.61 -6.63 -14.91
C LEU A 129 7.40 -5.97 -15.57
N GLU A 130 6.48 -5.43 -14.78
CA GLU A 130 5.26 -4.76 -15.27
C GLU A 130 5.41 -3.23 -15.30
N ALA A 131 6.61 -2.69 -15.10
CA ALA A 131 6.85 -1.25 -15.12
C ALA A 131 6.93 -0.72 -16.56
N ASP A 132 6.41 0.49 -16.79
CA ASP A 132 6.52 1.16 -18.09
C ASP A 132 7.96 1.51 -18.45
N THR A 133 8.80 1.78 -17.45
CA THR A 133 10.23 2.07 -17.60
C THR A 133 10.96 1.71 -16.31
N ILE A 134 12.11 1.06 -16.44
CA ILE A 134 13.02 0.67 -15.37
C ILE A 134 14.25 1.57 -15.43
N PHE A 135 14.63 2.14 -14.29
CA PHE A 135 15.87 2.90 -14.12
C PHE A 135 16.81 2.15 -13.19
N VAL A 136 18.04 1.86 -13.66
CA VAL A 136 19.08 1.23 -12.84
C VAL A 136 19.97 2.32 -12.26
N VAL A 137 20.02 2.41 -10.92
CA VAL A 137 20.84 3.39 -10.20
C VAL A 137 22.07 2.72 -9.61
N LYS A 138 23.26 3.26 -9.91
CA LYS A 138 24.54 2.80 -9.36
C LYS A 138 25.40 4.01 -8.98
N ASN A 139 25.95 4.02 -7.77
CA ASN A 139 26.77 5.11 -7.23
C ASN A 139 26.12 6.50 -7.36
N GLY A 140 24.80 6.58 -7.11
CA GLY A 140 24.03 7.82 -7.17
C GLY A 140 23.75 8.35 -8.59
N SER A 141 24.02 7.56 -9.64
CA SER A 141 23.75 7.92 -11.04
C SER A 141 22.90 6.86 -11.73
N ILE A 142 22.08 7.26 -12.70
CA ILE A 142 21.37 6.34 -13.59
C ILE A 142 22.39 5.77 -14.57
N VAL A 143 22.58 4.45 -14.56
CA VAL A 143 23.51 3.76 -15.46
C VAL A 143 22.80 3.08 -16.63
N GLU A 144 21.53 2.72 -16.46
CA GLU A 144 20.68 2.15 -17.51
C GLU A 144 19.24 2.63 -17.36
N SER A 145 18.52 2.71 -18.48
CA SER A 145 17.08 2.98 -18.54
C SER A 145 16.47 2.25 -19.73
N GLY A 146 15.34 1.57 -19.53
CA GLY A 146 14.65 0.83 -20.59
C GLY A 146 13.36 0.17 -20.10
N ASN A 147 12.73 -0.61 -20.97
CA ASN A 147 11.48 -1.32 -20.67
C ASN A 147 11.74 -2.82 -20.67
#